data_AF-A0A6J1P7L8-F1
#
_entry.id   AF-A0A6J1P7L8-F1
#
_cell.length_a   1.000
_cell.length_b   1.000
_cell.length_c   1.000
_cell.angle_alpha   90.00
_cell.angle_beta   90.00
_cell.angle_gamma   90.00
#
_symmetry.space_group_name_H-M   'P 1'
#
loop_
_entity.id
_entity.type
_entity.pdbx_description
1 polymer ?
#
loop_
_entity_poly.entity_id
_entity_poly.type
_entity_poly.pdbx_seq_one_letter_code
_entity_poly.pdbx_strand_id
1 'polypeptide(L)'
;MAAILEDSGLNGTIFCIGGAPQEVLEKFDEKLSKFETEESLQSAVASHMFKLLVNGDSPENLDIELKNIPTWKEKVSFCVQMLLGRIDHSIQYAKEIIEAVYERIVQVRRYQSQPRPLRSLLVTIRPWTSTTNNVKFHSLQSSQQKVVEYQLQVPLAYAAQDMRCAAIVNRHLDQDILEEFDNKNLCETYQTKADSFVFIESMLV
;
A
#
# COMPACT_ATOMS: atom_id res chain seq x y z
N MET A 1 -13.53 4.70 5.85
CA MET A 1 -14.04 3.33 5.73
C MET A 1 -14.54 2.81 7.07
N ALA A 2 -13.69 2.62 8.09
CA ALA A 2 -14.09 2.15 9.41
C ALA A 2 -15.30 2.90 10.02
N ALA A 3 -15.28 4.24 10.00
CA ALA A 3 -16.41 5.04 10.49
C ALA A 3 -17.75 4.71 9.78
N ILE A 4 -17.72 4.43 8.47
CA ILE A 4 -18.92 4.08 7.69
C ILE A 4 -19.47 2.71 8.12
N LEU A 5 -18.58 1.76 8.40
CA LEU A 5 -18.97 0.44 8.92
C LEU A 5 -19.59 0.56 10.31
N GLU A 6 -19.00 1.37 11.18
CA GLU A 6 -19.55 1.65 12.50
C GLU A 6 -20.94 2.29 12.44
N ASP A 7 -21.18 3.19 11.48
CA ASP A 7 -22.49 3.82 11.26
C ASP A 7 -23.55 2.78 10.80
N SER A 8 -23.09 1.68 10.20
CA SER A 8 -23.93 0.53 9.83
C SER A 8 -24.08 -0.49 10.96
N GLY A 9 -23.62 -0.18 12.18
CA GLY A 9 -23.67 -1.06 13.34
C GLY A 9 -22.53 -2.08 13.42
N LEU A 10 -21.57 -2.04 12.50
CA LEU A 10 -20.42 -2.95 12.47
C LEU A 10 -19.26 -2.33 13.25
N ASN A 11 -19.04 -2.83 14.46
CA ASN A 11 -17.92 -2.44 15.32
C ASN A 11 -16.94 -3.62 15.45
N GLY A 12 -15.65 -3.35 15.68
CA GLY A 12 -14.68 -4.41 15.85
C GLY A 12 -13.26 -3.92 16.11
N THR A 13 -12.28 -4.75 15.74
CA THR A 13 -10.86 -4.42 15.84
C THR A 13 -10.30 -4.05 14.47
N ILE A 14 -9.60 -2.91 14.38
CA ILE A 14 -8.97 -2.42 13.17
C ILE A 14 -7.46 -2.55 13.31
N PHE A 15 -6.86 -3.32 12.42
CA PHE A 15 -5.42 -3.50 12.34
C PHE A 15 -4.83 -2.51 11.32
N CYS A 16 -4.00 -1.59 11.80
CA CYS A 16 -3.30 -0.61 10.98
C CYS A 16 -1.83 -0.97 10.88
N ILE A 17 -1.35 -1.35 9.69
CA ILE A 17 0.07 -1.63 9.44
C ILE A 17 0.70 -0.40 8.78
N GLY A 18 1.81 0.09 9.33
CA GLY A 18 2.57 1.21 8.74
C GLY A 18 2.56 2.49 9.57
N GLY A 19 2.58 3.63 8.88
CA GLY A 19 2.61 4.95 9.49
C GLY A 19 1.22 5.57 9.63
N ALA A 20 1.06 6.47 10.61
CA ALA A 20 -0.14 7.30 10.70
C ALA A 20 -0.23 8.25 9.49
N PRO A 21 -1.43 8.74 9.12
CA PRO A 21 -1.58 9.59 7.93
C PRO A 21 -0.66 10.82 7.93
N GLN A 22 -0.45 11.44 9.09
CA GLN A 22 0.45 12.59 9.24
C GLN A 22 1.92 12.23 8.92
N GLU A 23 2.36 11.03 9.32
CA GLU A 23 3.73 10.56 9.03
C GLU A 23 3.92 10.28 7.53
N VAL A 24 2.86 9.89 6.83
CA VAL A 24 2.90 9.75 5.37
C VAL A 24 3.06 11.13 4.73
N LEU A 25 2.27 12.12 5.16
CA LEU A 25 2.38 13.49 4.66
C LEU A 25 3.78 14.07 4.87
N GLU A 26 4.32 13.96 6.09
CA GLU A 26 5.67 14.45 6.42
C GLU A 26 6.75 13.81 5.55
N LYS A 27 6.65 12.51 5.25
CA LYS A 27 7.58 11.82 4.34
C LYS A 27 7.44 12.31 2.90
N PHE A 28 6.22 12.57 2.44
CA PHE A 28 6.01 13.14 1.12
C PHE A 28 6.60 14.56 1.05
N ASP A 29 6.35 15.41 2.05
CA ASP A 29 6.91 16.75 2.10
C ASP A 29 8.45 16.72 2.12
N GLU A 30 9.07 15.85 2.92
CA GLU A 30 10.51 15.66 2.94
C GLU A 30 11.05 15.26 1.56
N LYS A 31 10.46 14.23 0.92
CA LYS A 31 10.95 13.70 -0.36
C LYS A 31 10.70 14.64 -1.53
N LEU A 32 9.64 15.43 -1.47
CA LEU A 32 9.25 16.35 -2.53
C LEU A 32 9.83 17.75 -2.35
N SER A 33 10.38 18.09 -1.18
CA SER A 33 11.00 19.39 -0.89
C SER A 33 12.09 19.84 -1.87
N LYS A 34 12.75 18.88 -2.54
CA LYS A 34 13.76 19.14 -3.57
C LYS A 34 13.22 19.68 -4.89
N PHE A 35 11.90 19.65 -5.09
CA PHE A 35 11.24 20.12 -6.31
C PHE A 35 10.65 21.51 -6.05
N GLU A 36 11.32 22.54 -6.59
CA GLU A 36 10.93 23.94 -6.38
C GLU A 36 9.63 24.30 -7.12
N THR A 37 9.37 23.67 -8.26
CA THR A 37 8.19 23.92 -9.10
C THR A 37 7.42 22.66 -9.43
N GLU A 38 6.13 22.83 -9.72
CA GLU A 38 5.27 21.71 -10.11
C GLU A 38 5.73 21.09 -11.44
N GLU A 39 6.24 21.89 -12.37
CA GLU A 39 6.81 21.43 -13.63
C GLU A 39 8.06 20.56 -13.41
N SER A 40 8.90 20.91 -12.42
CA SER A 40 10.08 20.12 -12.07
C SER A 40 9.69 18.77 -11.48
N LEU A 41 8.66 18.73 -10.64
CA LEU A 41 8.09 17.50 -10.09
C LEU A 41 7.50 16.62 -11.21
N GLN A 42 6.68 17.19 -12.08
CA GLN A 42 6.10 16.48 -13.23
C GLN A 42 7.17 15.86 -14.13
N SER A 43 8.23 16.62 -14.44
CA SER A 43 9.35 16.13 -15.26
C SER A 43 10.06 14.95 -14.58
N ALA A 44 10.30 15.04 -13.27
CA ALA A 44 10.94 13.98 -12.51
C ALA A 44 10.06 12.72 -12.41
N VAL A 45 8.74 12.88 -12.22
CA VAL A 45 7.79 11.76 -12.18
C VAL A 45 7.73 11.07 -13.54
N ALA A 46 7.58 11.81 -14.63
CA ALA A 46 7.56 11.27 -15.99
C ALA A 46 8.84 10.48 -16.30
N SER A 47 10.01 11.06 -16.00
CA SER A 47 11.31 10.42 -16.19
C SER A 47 11.45 9.14 -15.38
N HIS A 48 11.09 9.19 -14.09
CA HIS A 48 11.18 8.03 -13.21
C HIS A 48 10.27 6.89 -13.69
N MET A 49 9.01 7.19 -14.02
CA MET A 49 8.07 6.19 -14.50
C MET A 49 8.49 5.61 -15.85
N PHE A 50 9.02 6.44 -16.75
CA PHE A 50 9.60 5.96 -18.00
C PHE A 50 10.73 4.96 -17.73
N LYS A 51 11.71 5.32 -16.90
CA LYS A 51 12.85 4.47 -16.49
C LYS A 51 12.40 3.15 -15.89
N LEU A 52 11.35 3.16 -15.05
CA LEU A 52 10.78 1.94 -14.50
C LEU A 52 10.17 1.03 -15.57
N LEU A 53 9.44 1.61 -16.54
CA LEU A 53 8.78 0.83 -17.60
C LEU A 53 9.77 0.18 -18.57
N VAL A 54 10.95 0.78 -18.77
CA VAL A 54 12.02 0.24 -19.64
C VAL A 54 13.13 -0.47 -18.87
N ASN A 55 12.91 -0.79 -17.59
CA ASN A 55 13.92 -1.44 -16.72
C ASN A 55 15.29 -0.73 -16.70
N GLY A 56 15.28 0.60 -16.73
CA GLY A 56 16.48 1.44 -16.67
C GLY A 56 17.15 1.76 -18.01
N ASP A 57 16.72 1.15 -19.12
CA ASP A 57 17.16 1.49 -20.48
C ASP A 57 16.56 2.82 -20.95
N SER A 58 16.92 3.94 -20.32
CA SER A 58 16.43 5.26 -20.70
C SER A 58 17.43 6.04 -21.57
N PRO A 59 16.97 6.77 -22.59
CA PRO A 59 17.84 7.66 -23.35
C PRO A 59 18.50 8.71 -22.47
N GLU A 60 19.77 9.04 -22.75
CA GLU A 60 20.57 9.97 -21.94
C GLU A 60 19.93 11.36 -21.81
N ASN A 61 19.20 11.80 -22.85
CA ASN A 61 18.61 13.14 -22.91
C ASN A 61 17.18 13.22 -22.39
N LEU A 62 16.58 12.12 -21.90
CA LEU A 62 15.19 12.07 -21.47
C LEU A 62 14.83 13.19 -20.48
N ASP A 63 15.70 13.40 -19.49
CA ASP A 63 15.50 14.41 -18.44
C ASP A 63 15.55 15.85 -18.98
N ILE A 64 16.30 16.09 -20.06
CA ILE A 64 16.40 17.40 -20.71
C ILE A 64 15.16 17.64 -21.57
N GLU A 65 14.74 16.64 -22.35
CA GLU A 65 13.58 16.72 -23.23
C GLU A 65 12.29 16.96 -22.44
N LEU A 66 12.10 16.24 -21.33
CA LEU A 66 10.93 16.41 -20.46
C LEU A 66 10.82 17.80 -19.84
N LYS A 67 11.96 18.45 -19.52
CA LYS A 67 11.96 19.82 -18.98
C LYS A 67 11.51 20.86 -20.01
N ASN A 68 11.72 20.61 -21.29
CA ASN A 68 11.34 21.52 -22.37
C ASN A 68 9.86 21.40 -22.76
N ILE A 69 9.16 20.38 -22.26
CA ILE A 69 7.75 20.16 -22.55
C ILE A 69 6.90 20.83 -21.46
N PRO A 70 6.02 21.79 -21.81
CA PRO A 70 5.40 22.66 -20.81
C PRO A 70 4.32 21.93 -20.00
N THR A 71 3.45 21.15 -20.62
CA THR A 71 2.29 20.57 -19.91
C THR A 71 2.51 19.12 -19.47
N TRP A 72 1.83 18.71 -18.39
CA TRP A 72 1.82 17.31 -17.95
C TRP A 72 1.34 16.36 -19.05
N LYS A 73 0.24 16.71 -19.72
CA LYS A 73 -0.35 15.88 -20.79
C LYS A 73 0.61 15.66 -21.96
N GLU A 74 1.38 16.67 -22.34
CA GLU A 74 2.39 16.55 -23.38
C GLU A 74 3.59 15.71 -22.90
N LYS A 75 4.04 15.86 -21.64
CA LYS A 75 5.10 15.01 -21.06
C LYS A 75 4.71 13.53 -21.08
N VAL A 76 3.48 13.21 -20.68
CA VAL A 76 2.94 11.84 -20.75
C VAL A 76 2.90 11.34 -22.19
N SER A 77 2.38 12.15 -23.12
CA SER A 77 2.27 11.77 -24.54
C SER A 77 3.65 11.49 -25.14
N PHE A 78 4.64 12.31 -24.79
CA PHE A 78 6.03 12.14 -25.18
C PHE A 78 6.62 10.83 -24.64
N CYS A 79 6.49 10.56 -23.34
CA CYS A 79 6.92 9.29 -22.76
C CYS A 79 6.26 8.09 -23.45
N VAL A 80 4.95 8.14 -23.64
CA VAL A 80 4.18 7.08 -24.30
C VAL A 80 4.68 6.81 -25.72
N GLN A 81 4.92 7.86 -26.51
CA GLN A 81 5.48 7.70 -27.87
C GLN A 81 6.86 7.04 -27.84
N MET A 82 7.71 7.43 -26.89
CA MET A 82 9.04 6.85 -26.73
C MET A 82 9.03 5.40 -26.23
N LEU A 83 7.95 4.95 -25.58
CA LEU A 83 7.80 3.56 -25.10
C LEU A 83 7.33 2.60 -26.20
N LEU A 84 6.87 3.10 -27.35
CA LEU A 84 6.40 2.27 -28.47
C LEU A 84 7.46 1.26 -28.90
N GLY A 85 7.13 -0.03 -28.80
CA GLY A 85 8.02 -1.13 -29.15
C GLY A 85 9.16 -1.39 -28.15
N ARG A 86 9.15 -0.75 -26.98
CA ARG A 86 10.19 -0.89 -25.94
C ARG A 86 9.72 -1.54 -24.65
N ILE A 87 8.42 -1.83 -24.55
CA ILE A 87 7.80 -2.42 -23.37
C ILE A 87 6.91 -3.60 -23.75
N ASP A 88 6.78 -4.56 -22.84
CA ASP A 88 5.91 -5.74 -23.03
C ASP A 88 4.43 -5.43 -22.75
N HIS A 89 4.14 -4.29 -22.13
CA HIS A 89 2.80 -3.88 -21.77
C HIS A 89 2.14 -3.02 -22.86
N SER A 90 0.81 -2.93 -22.81
CA SER A 90 0.09 -2.04 -23.70
C SER A 90 0.46 -0.58 -23.45
N ILE A 91 0.44 0.22 -24.51
CA ILE A 91 0.68 1.66 -24.42
C ILE A 91 -0.39 2.36 -23.58
N GLN A 92 -1.62 1.87 -23.62
CA GLN A 92 -2.69 2.38 -22.76
C GLN A 92 -2.35 2.18 -21.28
N TYR A 93 -1.86 1.00 -20.90
CA TYR A 93 -1.39 0.73 -19.55
C TYR A 93 -0.24 1.67 -19.14
N ALA A 94 0.75 1.86 -20.02
CA ALA A 94 1.87 2.77 -19.75
C ALA A 94 1.40 4.22 -19.54
N LYS A 95 0.45 4.68 -20.34
CA LYS A 95 -0.16 6.00 -20.17
C LYS A 95 -0.86 6.11 -18.82
N GLU A 96 -1.76 5.18 -18.51
CA GLU A 96 -2.55 5.19 -17.28
C GLU A 96 -1.67 5.13 -16.03
N ILE A 97 -0.60 4.33 -16.03
CA ILE A 97 0.26 4.22 -14.85
C ILE A 97 1.08 5.49 -14.64
N ILE A 98 1.57 6.14 -15.69
CA ILE A 98 2.29 7.42 -15.59
C ILE A 98 1.35 8.51 -15.05
N GLU A 99 0.16 8.63 -15.63
CA GLU A 99 -0.88 9.58 -15.19
C GLU A 99 -1.25 9.36 -13.72
N ALA A 100 -1.55 8.11 -13.35
CA ALA A 100 -2.00 7.75 -12.00
C ALA A 100 -0.95 8.05 -10.92
N VAL A 101 0.35 7.90 -11.19
CA VAL A 101 1.40 8.16 -10.19
C VAL A 101 1.44 9.63 -9.81
N TYR A 102 1.43 10.53 -10.79
CA TYR A 102 1.42 11.96 -10.52
C TYR A 102 0.12 12.38 -9.80
N GLU A 103 -1.03 11.90 -10.27
CA GLU A 103 -2.32 12.17 -9.63
C GLU A 103 -2.36 11.70 -8.18
N ARG A 104 -1.81 10.52 -7.87
CA ARG A 104 -1.70 10.03 -6.49
C ARG A 104 -0.83 10.93 -5.62
N ILE A 105 0.30 11.45 -6.15
CA ILE A 105 1.14 12.40 -5.42
C ILE A 105 0.34 13.67 -5.11
N VAL A 106 -0.39 14.22 -6.09
CA VAL A 106 -1.23 15.41 -5.91
C VAL A 106 -2.34 15.14 -4.88
N GLN A 107 -2.97 13.97 -4.92
CA GLN A 107 -4.00 13.56 -3.96
C GLN A 107 -3.46 13.47 -2.54
N VAL A 108 -2.29 12.87 -2.34
CA VAL A 108 -1.64 12.78 -1.02
C VAL A 108 -1.31 14.17 -0.49
N ARG A 109 -0.74 15.07 -1.29
CA ARG A 109 -0.43 16.45 -0.87
C ARG A 109 -1.66 17.27 -0.48
N ARG A 110 -2.82 16.94 -1.05
CA ARG A 110 -4.12 17.60 -0.74
C ARG A 110 -4.89 16.91 0.37
N TYR A 111 -4.39 15.78 0.88
CA TYR A 111 -5.09 15.01 1.88
C TYR A 111 -5.17 15.78 3.19
N GLN A 112 -6.40 16.00 3.66
CA GLN A 112 -6.69 16.57 4.97
C GLN A 112 -7.49 15.54 5.77
N SER A 113 -6.91 15.07 6.87
CA SER A 113 -7.54 14.07 7.74
C SER A 113 -8.33 14.77 8.83
N GLN A 114 -9.65 14.64 8.80
CA GLN A 114 -10.53 14.99 9.93
C GLN A 114 -11.50 13.85 10.25
N PRO A 115 -11.02 12.61 10.48
CA PRO A 115 -11.90 11.51 10.82
C PRO A 115 -12.51 11.74 12.21
N ARG A 116 -13.81 11.46 12.35
CA ARG A 116 -14.43 11.36 13.67
C ARG A 116 -13.75 10.25 14.48
N PRO A 117 -13.70 10.36 15.81
CA PRO A 117 -13.21 9.28 16.66
C PRO A 117 -13.99 7.98 16.43
N LEU A 118 -13.25 6.89 16.22
CA LEU A 118 -13.75 5.54 16.02
C LEU A 118 -14.12 4.89 17.36
N ARG A 119 -15.22 4.14 17.36
CA ARG A 119 -15.63 3.26 18.47
C ARG A 119 -14.85 1.95 18.50
N SER A 120 -14.33 1.53 17.34
CA SER A 120 -13.56 0.33 17.14
C SER A 120 -12.24 0.35 17.91
N LEU A 121 -11.77 -0.81 18.34
CA LEU A 121 -10.43 -0.95 18.90
C LEU A 121 -9.40 -0.75 17.79
N LEU A 122 -8.44 0.16 17.99
CA LEU A 122 -7.32 0.35 17.08
C LEU A 122 -6.08 -0.41 17.55
N VAL A 123 -5.59 -1.30 16.69
CA VAL A 123 -4.30 -2.00 16.85
C VAL A 123 -3.35 -1.53 15.77
N THR A 124 -2.29 -0.83 16.16
CA THR A 124 -1.28 -0.32 15.23
C THR A 124 -0.04 -1.21 15.25
N ILE A 125 0.40 -1.65 14.07
CA ILE A 125 1.58 -2.49 13.85
C ILE A 125 2.60 -1.65 13.08
N ARG A 126 3.61 -1.16 13.79
CA ARG A 126 4.61 -0.23 13.27
C ARG A 126 5.80 -0.99 12.69
N PRO A 127 6.18 -0.78 11.44
CA PRO A 127 7.44 -1.31 10.91
C PRO A 127 8.64 -0.62 11.55
N TRP A 128 9.79 -1.28 11.51
CA TRP A 128 11.06 -0.66 11.89
C TRP A 128 11.42 0.47 10.93
N THR A 129 11.98 1.55 11.47
CA THR A 129 12.50 2.68 10.70
C THR A 129 13.86 3.09 11.26
N SER A 130 14.82 3.43 10.39
CA SER A 130 16.17 3.84 10.80
C SER A 130 16.20 5.24 11.45
N THR A 131 15.12 6.00 11.35
CA THR A 131 14.96 7.39 11.83
C THR A 131 14.44 7.48 13.27
N THR A 132 14.42 6.38 14.02
CA THR A 132 13.80 6.23 15.35
C THR A 132 14.28 7.18 16.46
N ASN A 133 15.33 7.97 16.26
CA ASN A 133 15.86 8.80 17.35
C ASN A 133 15.12 10.14 17.56
N ASN A 134 14.24 10.58 16.64
CA ASN A 134 13.55 11.88 16.77
C ASN A 134 12.11 11.95 16.23
N VAL A 135 11.51 10.84 15.77
CA VAL A 135 10.15 10.88 15.24
C VAL A 135 9.17 10.89 16.40
N LYS A 136 8.45 12.01 16.58
CA LYS A 136 7.22 12.02 17.37
C LYS A 136 6.25 11.10 16.65
N PHE A 137 6.04 9.90 17.17
CA PHE A 137 5.02 9.01 16.64
C PHE A 137 3.68 9.71 16.76
N HIS A 138 3.06 9.98 15.62
CA HIS A 138 1.71 10.50 15.62
C HIS A 138 0.82 9.31 15.93
N SER A 139 0.25 9.30 17.13
CA SER A 139 -0.80 8.34 17.46
C SER A 139 -1.95 8.53 16.48
N LEU A 140 -2.70 7.46 16.19
CA LEU A 140 -3.96 7.59 15.48
C LEU A 140 -4.93 8.34 16.42
N GLN A 141 -4.94 9.67 16.35
CA GLN A 141 -5.65 10.57 17.27
C GLN A 141 -7.19 10.45 17.21
N SER A 142 -7.72 9.49 16.43
CA SER A 142 -9.15 9.32 16.14
C SER A 142 -9.72 8.02 16.71
N SER A 143 -9.38 7.69 17.96
CA SER A 143 -9.98 6.56 18.68
C SER A 143 -10.63 7.00 19.99
N GLN A 144 -11.81 6.47 20.28
CA GLN A 144 -12.46 6.62 21.60
C GLN A 144 -11.83 5.69 22.65
N GLN A 145 -11.20 4.60 22.20
CA GLN A 145 -10.50 3.63 23.05
C GLN A 145 -8.99 3.86 23.01
N LYS A 146 -8.27 3.34 24.01
CA LYS A 146 -6.81 3.36 24.01
C LYS A 146 -6.27 2.54 22.83
N VAL A 147 -5.45 3.15 21.99
CA VAL A 147 -4.78 2.48 20.87
C VAL A 147 -3.75 1.48 21.41
N VAL A 148 -3.76 0.26 20.87
CA VAL A 148 -2.76 -0.79 21.16
C VAL A 148 -1.67 -0.69 20.10
N GLU A 149 -0.40 -0.65 20.52
CA GLU A 149 0.73 -0.47 19.61
C GLU A 149 1.72 -1.63 19.69
N TYR A 150 2.12 -2.13 18.52
CA TYR A 150 3.16 -3.15 18.33
C TYR A 150 4.24 -2.62 17.41
N GLN A 151 5.49 -3.03 17.67
CA GLN A 151 6.64 -2.67 16.85
C GLN A 151 7.23 -3.93 16.19
N LEU A 152 7.33 -3.91 14.87
CA LEU A 152 8.08 -4.89 14.08
C LEU A 152 9.55 -4.49 14.02
N GLN A 153 10.38 -5.47 13.73
CA GLN A 153 11.83 -5.38 13.52
C GLN A 153 12.18 -5.49 12.03
N VAL A 154 11.23 -5.19 11.15
CA VAL A 154 11.41 -5.20 9.69
C VAL A 154 10.90 -3.89 9.09
N PRO A 155 11.48 -3.40 7.99
CA PRO A 155 10.99 -2.20 7.33
C PRO A 155 9.61 -2.42 6.70
N LEU A 156 8.91 -1.32 6.38
CA LEU A 156 7.53 -1.35 5.85
C LEU A 156 7.37 -2.28 4.64
N ALA A 157 8.38 -2.36 3.76
CA ALA A 157 8.38 -3.21 2.57
C ALA A 157 8.17 -4.71 2.88
N TYR A 158 8.55 -5.17 4.08
CA TYR A 158 8.41 -6.56 4.51
C TYR A 158 7.38 -6.73 5.63
N ALA A 159 6.71 -5.66 6.06
CA ALA A 159 5.81 -5.69 7.21
C ALA A 159 4.63 -6.67 7.02
N ALA A 160 4.06 -6.72 5.81
CA ALA A 160 2.97 -7.64 5.49
C ALA A 160 3.38 -9.12 5.46
N GLN A 161 4.68 -9.40 5.31
CA GLN A 161 5.24 -10.76 5.26
C GLN A 161 5.76 -11.23 6.62
N ASP A 162 5.79 -10.34 7.62
CA ASP A 162 6.27 -10.66 8.95
C ASP A 162 5.25 -11.55 9.68
N MET A 163 5.66 -12.77 10.05
CA MET A 163 4.81 -13.73 10.75
C MET A 163 4.26 -13.19 12.08
N ARG A 164 4.92 -12.20 12.70
CA ARG A 164 4.41 -11.56 13.92
C ARG A 164 3.12 -10.80 13.68
N CYS A 165 2.86 -10.31 12.46
CA CYS A 165 1.59 -9.68 12.13
C CYS A 165 0.42 -10.65 12.34
N ALA A 166 0.54 -11.90 11.87
CA ALA A 166 -0.47 -12.93 12.10
C ALA A 166 -0.63 -13.23 13.60
N ALA A 167 0.47 -13.37 14.33
CA ALA A 167 0.42 -13.59 15.78
C ALA A 167 -0.21 -12.43 16.54
N ILE A 168 0.01 -11.18 16.11
CA ILE A 168 -0.63 -9.99 16.67
C ILE A 168 -2.12 -10.02 16.40
N VAL A 169 -2.54 -10.26 15.15
CA VAL A 169 -3.97 -10.34 14.78
C VAL A 169 -4.67 -11.39 15.63
N ASN A 170 -4.11 -12.59 15.73
CA ASN A 170 -4.71 -13.71 16.48
C ASN A 170 -4.93 -13.37 17.96
N ARG A 171 -4.09 -12.53 18.59
CA ARG A 171 -4.25 -12.14 20.00
C ARG A 171 -5.43 -11.21 20.25
N HIS A 172 -5.99 -10.60 19.20
CA HIS A 172 -7.10 -9.66 19.28
C HIS A 172 -8.35 -10.17 18.55
N LEU A 173 -8.40 -11.47 18.24
CA LEU A 173 -9.63 -12.12 17.81
C LEU A 173 -10.57 -12.30 19.01
N ASP A 174 -11.86 -12.38 18.71
CA ASP A 174 -12.87 -12.63 19.74
C ASP A 174 -12.68 -14.02 20.34
N GLN A 175 -13.05 -14.15 21.62
CA GLN A 175 -12.79 -15.35 22.42
C GLN A 175 -13.49 -16.59 21.86
N ASP A 176 -14.67 -16.43 21.26
CA ASP A 176 -15.41 -17.50 20.60
C ASP A 176 -14.66 -18.06 19.39
N ILE A 177 -13.99 -17.21 18.60
CA ILE A 177 -13.14 -17.64 17.48
C ILE A 177 -11.94 -18.44 17.99
N LEU A 178 -11.32 -17.98 19.08
CA LEU A 178 -10.18 -18.66 19.69
C LEU A 178 -10.59 -20.02 20.27
N GLU A 179 -11.71 -20.08 20.97
CA GLU A 179 -12.26 -21.32 21.51
C GLU A 179 -12.68 -22.30 20.42
N GLU A 180 -13.31 -21.82 19.33
CA GLU A 180 -13.65 -22.67 18.18
C GLU A 180 -12.37 -23.25 17.56
N PHE A 181 -11.33 -22.44 17.40
CA PHE A 181 -10.05 -22.89 16.86
C PHE A 181 -9.40 -23.96 17.75
N ASP A 182 -9.32 -23.73 19.06
CA ASP A 182 -8.69 -24.64 20.01
C ASP A 182 -9.47 -25.97 20.15
N ASN A 183 -10.79 -25.94 19.98
CA ASN A 183 -11.65 -27.13 20.02
C ASN A 183 -11.73 -27.88 18.68
N LYS A 184 -11.19 -27.31 17.58
CA LYS A 184 -11.28 -27.92 16.26
C LYS A 184 -10.30 -29.08 16.11
N ASN A 185 -10.79 -30.22 15.62
CA ASN A 185 -9.93 -31.34 15.26
C ASN A 185 -9.07 -30.98 14.03
N LEU A 186 -7.82 -30.58 14.28
CA LEU A 186 -6.88 -30.18 13.23
C LEU A 186 -6.60 -31.34 12.25
N CYS A 187 -6.69 -32.59 12.69
CA CYS A 187 -6.44 -33.77 11.85
C CYS A 187 -7.51 -33.97 10.76
N GLU A 188 -8.76 -33.60 11.02
CA GLU A 188 -9.85 -33.67 10.02
C GLU A 188 -9.72 -32.59 8.95
N THR A 189 -9.15 -31.44 9.31
CA THR A 189 -9.06 -30.27 8.40
C THR A 189 -7.98 -30.45 7.33
N TYR A 190 -6.94 -31.25 7.58
CA TYR A 190 -5.90 -31.59 6.60
C TYR A 190 -6.24 -32.80 5.72
N GLN A 191 -7.33 -33.54 6.01
CA GLN A 191 -7.77 -34.68 5.18
C GLN A 191 -8.60 -34.26 3.96
N THR A 192 -9.05 -33.00 3.85
CA THR A 192 -9.87 -32.56 2.73
C THR A 192 -9.02 -32.07 1.55
N LYS A 193 -8.69 -33.02 0.64
CA LYS A 193 -8.52 -32.90 -0.83
C LYS A 193 -7.41 -33.77 -1.46
N ALA A 194 -6.83 -34.73 -0.74
CA ALA A 194 -5.97 -35.72 -1.41
C ALA A 194 -6.79 -36.75 -2.21
N ASP A 195 -7.95 -37.16 -1.69
CA ASP A 195 -8.71 -38.29 -2.27
C ASP A 195 -9.76 -37.89 -3.31
N SER A 196 -10.01 -36.58 -3.51
CA SER A 196 -11.00 -36.12 -4.50
C SER A 196 -10.54 -36.21 -5.96
N PHE A 197 -9.31 -36.66 -6.23
CA PHE A 197 -8.76 -36.81 -7.59
C PHE A 197 -8.60 -38.27 -8.07
N VAL A 198 -8.99 -39.28 -7.28
CA VAL A 198 -8.70 -40.70 -7.61
C VAL A 198 -9.91 -41.48 -8.16
N PHE A 199 -11.09 -40.87 -8.34
CA PHE A 199 -12.28 -41.58 -8.85
C PHE A 199 -12.97 -40.89 -10.04
N ILE A 200 -12.23 -40.63 -11.12
CA ILE A 200 -12.83 -40.44 -12.46
C ILE A 200 -11.94 -41.12 -13.52
N GLU A 201 -11.74 -42.44 -13.44
CA GLU A 201 -11.11 -43.16 -14.56
C GLU A 201 -11.52 -44.64 -14.67
N SER A 202 -12.77 -44.98 -14.29
CA SER A 202 -13.27 -46.36 -14.43
C SER A 202 -14.72 -46.50 -14.89
N MET A 203 -15.28 -45.48 -15.54
CA MET A 203 -16.58 -45.62 -16.23
C MET A 203 -16.58 -44.95 -17.62
N LEU A 204 -15.85 -45.56 -18.55
CA LEU A 204 -16.20 -45.54 -19.97
C LEU A 204 -16.07 -46.98 -20.49
N VAL A 205 -17.24 -47.63 -20.59
CA VAL A 205 -17.48 -48.80 -21.45
C VAL A 205 -17.82 -48.29 -22.84
#